data_AF-A0A7C1SAX4-F1
#
_entry.id   AF-A0A7C1SAX4-F1
#
_cell.length_a   1.000
_cell.length_b   1.000
_cell.length_c   1.000
_cell.angle_alpha   90.00
_cell.angle_beta   90.00
_cell.angle_gamma   90.00
#
_symmetry.space_group_name_H-M   'P 1'
#
loop_
_entity.id
_entity.type
_entity.pdbx_description
1 polymer ?
#
loop_
_entity_poly.entity_id
_entity_poly.type
_entity_poly.pdbx_seq_one_letter_code
_entity_poly.pdbx_strand_id
1 'polypeptide(L)'
;MFYKVIFKAIENVENKNLMMSFKNLNSTTPIAIPSEFINKLRDLSENLENIIHFQNIEEVLIIGNLVSRYNHNYYLINLFERVNGEKQGYLIGNVNELGDIVLGVWPFNRQLLKLTPDVIINTFDEMIKSPTNYRKICIISQ
;
A
#
# COMPACT_ATOMS: atom_id res chain seq x y z
N MET A 1 2.86 -13.82 -10.30
CA MET A 1 2.32 -13.73 -8.94
C MET A 1 1.71 -12.35 -8.76
N PHE A 2 0.55 -12.27 -8.12
CA PHE A 2 -0.09 -11.02 -7.76
C PHE A 2 -0.86 -11.18 -6.46
N TYR A 3 -1.17 -10.05 -5.83
CA TYR A 3 -1.96 -10.01 -4.60
C TYR A 3 -3.34 -9.48 -4.93
N LYS A 4 -4.36 -10.11 -4.36
CA LYS A 4 -5.74 -9.65 -4.42
C LYS A 4 -6.18 -9.31 -3.01
N VAL A 5 -6.45 -8.04 -2.76
CA VAL A 5 -6.95 -7.54 -1.48
C VAL A 5 -8.47 -7.47 -1.55
N ILE A 6 -9.13 -8.05 -0.55
CA ILE A 6 -10.58 -8.06 -0.37
C ILE A 6 -10.90 -7.10 0.77
N PHE A 7 -11.91 -6.26 0.57
CA PHE A 7 -12.36 -5.30 1.58
C PHE A 7 -13.66 -5.73 2.24
N LYS A 8 -13.80 -5.39 3.52
CA LYS A 8 -15.03 -5.64 4.29
C LYS A 8 -16.21 -4.93 3.60
N ALA A 9 -17.32 -5.66 3.44
CA ALA A 9 -18.55 -5.08 2.91
C ALA A 9 -19.20 -4.17 3.97
N ILE A 10 -19.79 -3.06 3.53
CA ILE A 10 -20.69 -2.28 4.38
C ILE A 10 -22.07 -2.91 4.21
N GLU A 11 -22.69 -3.31 5.32
CA GLU A 11 -24.07 -3.81 5.34
C GLU A 11 -24.98 -2.83 4.57
N ASN A 12 -25.78 -3.34 3.62
CA ASN A 12 -26.68 -2.62 2.70
C ASN A 12 -26.13 -2.17 1.34
N VAL A 13 -24.90 -2.54 0.96
CA VAL A 13 -24.47 -2.45 -0.45
C VAL A 13 -24.59 -3.84 -1.07
N GLU A 14 -25.41 -3.99 -2.13
CA GLU A 14 -25.46 -5.25 -2.90
C GLU A 14 -24.03 -5.67 -3.27
N ASN A 15 -23.58 -6.76 -2.65
CA ASN A 15 -22.23 -7.29 -2.67
C ASN A 15 -21.66 -7.40 -4.09
N LYS A 16 -20.95 -6.38 -4.53
CA LYS A 16 -19.82 -6.55 -5.44
C LYS A 16 -18.58 -6.55 -4.56
N ASN A 17 -18.06 -7.73 -4.24
CA ASN A 17 -16.81 -7.94 -3.50
C ASN A 17 -15.78 -6.87 -3.87
N LEU A 18 -15.64 -5.83 -3.05
CA LEU A 18 -14.72 -4.73 -3.32
C LEU A 18 -13.32 -5.31 -3.24
N MET A 19 -12.61 -5.28 -4.36
CA MET A 19 -11.33 -5.94 -4.48
C MET A 19 -10.33 -5.07 -5.22
N MET A 20 -9.06 -5.21 -4.86
CA MET A 20 -7.96 -4.52 -5.52
C MET A 20 -6.82 -5.48 -5.81
N SER A 21 -6.26 -5.39 -7.01
CA SER A 21 -5.16 -6.25 -7.44
C SER A 21 -3.84 -5.49 -7.46
N PHE A 22 -2.83 -6.02 -6.80
CA PHE A 22 -1.48 -5.48 -6.76
C PHE A 22 -0.52 -6.41 -7.49
N LYS A 23 0.31 -5.83 -8.36
CA LYS A 23 1.35 -6.58 -9.06
C LYS A 23 2.53 -6.77 -8.12
N ASN A 24 3.00 -8.01 -7.99
CA ASN A 24 4.18 -8.31 -7.17
C ASN A 24 5.40 -7.55 -7.67
N LEU A 25 6.22 -7.05 -6.74
CA LEU A 25 7.56 -6.57 -7.05
C LEU A 25 8.48 -7.78 -7.16
N ASN A 26 9.03 -8.03 -8.35
CA ASN A 26 10.01 -9.11 -8.56
C ASN A 26 11.39 -8.73 -7.99
N SER A 27 11.44 -8.20 -6.76
CA SER A 27 12.67 -7.83 -6.09
C SER A 27 13.26 -9.05 -5.37
N THR A 28 14.57 -9.24 -5.49
CA THR A 28 15.29 -10.28 -4.73
C THR A 28 15.42 -9.92 -3.25
N THR A 29 15.44 -8.63 -2.94
CA THR A 29 15.60 -8.08 -1.60
C THR A 29 14.30 -7.40 -1.17
N PRO A 30 13.79 -7.66 0.06
CA PRO A 30 12.64 -6.95 0.60
C PRO A 30 12.89 -5.43 0.62
N ILE A 31 11.88 -4.66 0.22
CA ILE A 31 11.94 -3.20 0.28
C ILE A 31 11.25 -2.79 1.58
N ALA A 32 12.04 -2.60 2.63
CA ALA A 32 11.53 -2.12 3.92
C ALA A 32 11.05 -0.68 3.80
N ILE A 33 9.91 -0.38 4.42
CA ILE A 33 9.46 1.00 4.58
C ILE A 33 10.10 1.59 5.84
N PRO A 34 10.31 2.92 5.90
CA PRO A 34 10.76 3.57 7.13
C PRO A 34 9.79 3.29 8.28
N SER A 35 10.30 2.84 9.43
CA SER A 35 9.48 2.43 10.59
C SER A 35 8.54 3.53 11.10
N GLU A 36 8.95 4.79 10.96
CA GLU A 36 8.16 5.95 11.38
C GLU A 36 7.10 6.38 10.37
N PHE A 37 7.09 5.82 9.15
CA PHE A 37 6.26 6.30 8.05
C PHE A 37 4.76 6.29 8.39
N ILE A 38 4.26 5.16 8.89
CA ILE A 38 2.83 5.00 9.19
C ILE A 38 2.40 5.92 10.34
N ASN A 39 3.23 6.03 11.38
CA ASN A 39 2.94 6.90 12.52
C ASN A 39 2.92 8.38 12.09
N LYS A 40 3.93 8.83 11.32
CA LYS A 40 3.97 10.22 10.84
C LYS A 40 2.79 10.55 9.92
N LEU A 41 2.39 9.64 9.02
CA LEU A 41 1.19 9.87 8.20
C LEU A 41 -0.08 9.96 9.03
N ARG A 42 -0.18 9.16 10.11
CA ARG A 42 -1.30 9.23 11.05
C ARG A 42 -1.34 10.58 11.75
N ASP A 43 -0.21 11.05 12.30
CA ASP A 43 -0.12 12.36 12.95
C ASP A 43 -0.47 13.50 11.98
N LEU A 44 -0.03 13.39 10.72
CA LEU A 44 -0.38 14.36 9.68
C LEU A 44 -1.88 14.33 9.35
N SER A 45 -2.53 13.15 9.37
CA SER A 45 -3.97 13.03 9.07
C SER A 45 -4.88 13.71 10.09
N GLU A 46 -4.38 13.98 11.31
CA GLU A 46 -5.12 14.75 12.31
C GLU A 46 -5.26 16.24 11.93
N ASN A 47 -4.34 16.73 11.09
CA ASN A 47 -4.24 18.14 10.73
C ASN A 47 -4.47 18.42 9.24
N LEU A 48 -4.39 17.38 8.40
CA LEU A 48 -4.46 17.49 6.94
C LEU A 48 -5.59 16.64 6.36
N GLU A 49 -6.64 17.31 5.86
CA GLU A 49 -7.83 16.66 5.29
C GLU A 49 -7.53 15.80 4.04
N ASN A 50 -6.42 16.06 3.35
CA ASN A 50 -6.03 15.27 2.18
C ASN A 50 -5.44 13.90 2.55
N ILE A 51 -5.27 13.59 3.84
CA ILE A 51 -4.75 12.32 4.32
C ILE A 51 -5.85 11.61 5.10
N ILE A 52 -6.21 10.40 4.65
CA ILE A 52 -7.24 9.59 5.30
C ILE A 52 -6.69 8.25 5.76
N HIS A 53 -7.14 7.79 6.93
CA HIS A 53 -6.80 6.49 7.48
C HIS A 53 -8.06 5.78 7.95
N PHE A 54 -8.23 4.52 7.55
CA PHE A 54 -9.34 3.69 8.00
C PHE A 54 -9.01 2.19 7.91
N GLN A 55 -9.73 1.36 8.66
CA GLN A 55 -9.60 -0.10 8.65
C GLN A 55 -10.68 -0.70 7.75
N ASN A 56 -10.28 -1.40 6.69
CA ASN A 56 -11.23 -2.06 5.80
C ASN A 56 -10.69 -3.27 5.04
N ILE A 57 -9.44 -3.71 5.28
CA ILE A 57 -8.93 -4.93 4.64
C ILE A 57 -9.54 -6.13 5.39
N GLU A 58 -10.15 -7.04 4.65
CA GLU A 58 -10.65 -8.31 5.17
C GLU A 58 -9.59 -9.39 5.01
N GLU A 59 -9.12 -9.57 3.78
CA GLU A 59 -8.19 -10.64 3.42
C GLU A 59 -7.25 -10.20 2.30
N VAL A 60 -6.04 -10.78 2.29
CA VAL A 60 -5.09 -10.66 1.18
C VAL A 60 -4.79 -12.05 0.63
N LEU A 61 -5.25 -12.31 -0.60
CA LEU A 61 -5.00 -13.54 -1.33
C LEU A 61 -3.76 -13.40 -2.21
N ILE A 62 -2.90 -14.41 -2.16
CA ILE A 62 -1.74 -14.53 -3.05
C ILE A 62 -2.14 -15.44 -4.22
N ILE A 63 -2.07 -14.91 -5.44
CA ILE A 63 -2.43 -15.64 -6.65
C ILE A 63 -1.19 -15.94 -7.51
N GLY A 64 -0.99 -17.23 -7.78
CA GLY A 64 0.10 -17.77 -8.61
C GLY A 64 0.92 -18.85 -7.89
N ASN A 65 1.76 -19.56 -8.66
CA ASN A 65 2.47 -20.77 -8.20
C ASN A 65 3.74 -20.51 -7.35
N LEU A 66 3.79 -19.42 -6.59
CA LEU A 66 4.93 -19.12 -5.71
C LEU A 66 4.47 -19.19 -4.26
N VAL A 67 5.10 -20.09 -3.49
CA VAL A 67 4.94 -20.13 -2.04
C VAL A 67 5.44 -18.80 -1.49
N SER A 68 4.63 -18.13 -0.66
CA SER A 68 5.07 -16.92 0.02
C SER A 68 6.31 -17.24 0.84
N ARG A 69 7.38 -16.46 0.66
CA ARG A 69 8.61 -16.61 1.46
C ARG A 69 8.43 -16.17 2.90
N TYR A 70 7.34 -15.46 3.18
CA TYR A 70 7.09 -14.81 4.46
C TYR A 70 5.66 -15.08 4.94
N ASN A 71 5.53 -15.25 6.26
CA ASN A 71 4.27 -15.12 6.96
C ASN A 71 4.10 -13.66 7.34
N HIS A 72 2.89 -13.13 7.13
CA HIS A 72 2.60 -11.72 7.37
C HIS A 72 1.70 -11.57 8.59
N ASN A 73 2.06 -10.67 9.51
CA ASN A 73 1.27 -10.42 10.73
C ASN A 73 0.03 -9.58 10.44
N TYR A 74 0.16 -8.62 9.52
CA TYR A 74 -0.92 -7.77 9.04
C TYR A 74 -0.57 -7.21 7.66
N TYR A 75 -1.59 -6.66 7.00
CA TYR A 75 -1.44 -5.93 5.75
C TYR A 75 -1.88 -4.48 5.88
N LEU A 76 -1.20 -3.62 5.12
CA LEU A 76 -1.56 -2.21 4.95
C LEU A 76 -1.57 -1.89 3.45
N ILE A 77 -2.43 -0.99 3.04
CA ILE A 77 -2.37 -0.36 1.72
C ILE A 77 -2.07 1.12 1.90
N ASN A 78 -1.13 1.64 1.12
CA ASN A 78 -0.96 3.07 0.91
C ASN A 78 -1.37 3.41 -0.53
N LEU A 79 -2.44 4.18 -0.71
CA LEU A 79 -2.89 4.72 -1.99
C LEU A 79 -2.65 6.23 -2.01
N PHE A 80 -2.32 6.78 -3.18
CA PHE A 80 -2.10 8.20 -3.30
C PHE A 80 -2.39 8.72 -4.71
N GLU A 81 -2.82 9.98 -4.77
CA GLU A 81 -3.00 10.76 -5.98
C GLU A 81 -2.13 12.01 -5.90
N ARG A 82 -1.18 12.16 -6.84
CA ARG A 82 -0.37 13.38 -6.97
C ARG A 82 -1.20 14.53 -7.54
N VAL A 83 -0.74 15.77 -7.37
CA VAL A 83 -1.42 16.97 -7.92
C VAL A 83 -1.63 16.97 -9.43
N ASN A 84 -0.80 16.23 -10.17
CA ASN A 84 -0.93 16.01 -11.61
C ASN A 84 -2.00 14.97 -12.00
N GLY A 85 -2.69 14.37 -11.01
CA GLY A 85 -3.71 13.33 -11.21
C GLY A 85 -3.16 11.90 -11.30
N GLU A 86 -1.85 11.69 -11.19
CA GLU A 86 -1.26 10.35 -11.20
C GLU A 86 -1.65 9.59 -9.93
N LYS A 87 -2.27 8.42 -10.10
CA LYS A 87 -2.71 7.55 -9.01
C LYS A 87 -1.80 6.33 -8.91
N GLN A 88 -1.38 6.03 -7.69
CA GLN A 88 -0.47 4.93 -7.39
C GLN A 88 -0.81 4.34 -6.03
N GLY A 89 -0.24 3.17 -5.74
CA GLY A 89 -0.29 2.63 -4.40
C GLY A 89 0.63 1.45 -4.19
N TYR A 90 0.81 1.12 -2.91
CA TYR A 90 1.64 0.05 -2.42
C TYR A 90 0.84 -0.85 -1.49
N LEU A 91 0.93 -2.15 -1.72
CA LEU A 91 0.57 -3.16 -0.73
C LEU A 91 1.78 -3.41 0.14
N ILE A 92 1.59 -3.29 1.45
CA ILE A 92 2.60 -3.44 2.48
C ILE A 92 2.18 -4.63 3.35
N GLY A 93 3.14 -5.48 3.70
CA GLY A 93 2.94 -6.56 4.66
C GLY A 93 3.97 -6.47 5.76
N ASN A 94 3.54 -6.72 6.99
CA ASN A 94 4.45 -6.81 8.12
C ASN A 94 4.99 -8.23 8.24
N VAL A 95 6.31 -8.39 8.26
CA VAL A 95 6.99 -9.67 8.43
C VAL A 95 7.80 -9.62 9.71
N ASN A 96 7.72 -10.68 10.53
CA ASN A 96 8.53 -10.79 11.74
C ASN A 96 10.01 -10.51 11.43
N GLU A 97 10.66 -9.74 12.31
CA GLU A 97 12.08 -9.33 12.23
C GLU A 97 12.44 -8.38 11.07
N LEU A 98 11.67 -8.35 9.98
CA LEU A 98 11.88 -7.43 8.84
C LEU A 98 11.03 -6.15 8.93
N GLY A 99 9.98 -6.17 9.74
CA GLY A 99 9.02 -5.08 9.84
C GLY A 99 8.15 -4.96 8.60
N ASP A 100 7.74 -3.74 8.28
CA ASP A 100 6.86 -3.46 7.17
C ASP A 100 7.64 -3.43 5.84
N ILE A 101 7.23 -4.28 4.89
CA ILE A 101 7.86 -4.39 3.58
C ILE A 101 6.85 -4.19 2.46
N VAL A 102 7.30 -3.63 1.33
CA VAL A 102 6.46 -3.49 0.13
C VAL A 102 6.35 -4.82 -0.61
N LEU A 103 5.13 -5.31 -0.77
CA LEU A 103 4.80 -6.56 -1.44
C LEU A 103 4.41 -6.35 -2.90
N GLY A 104 3.67 -5.29 -3.19
CA GLY A 104 3.13 -5.08 -4.52
C GLY A 104 2.74 -3.64 -4.81
N VAL A 105 2.50 -3.37 -6.10
CA VAL A 105 2.17 -2.04 -6.60
C VAL A 105 0.82 -2.02 -7.30
N TRP A 106 0.16 -0.88 -7.20
CA TRP A 106 -1.07 -0.54 -7.89
C TRP A 106 -0.87 0.77 -8.69
N PRO A 107 -1.48 0.91 -9.88
CA PRO A 107 -2.36 -0.05 -10.55
C PRO A 107 -1.61 -1.26 -11.13
N PHE A 108 -2.30 -2.40 -11.24
CA PHE A 108 -1.74 -3.69 -11.65
C PHE A 108 -1.03 -3.64 -13.02
N ASN A 109 -1.55 -2.85 -13.95
CA ASN A 109 -1.06 -2.71 -15.32
C ASN A 109 0.16 -1.77 -15.45
N ARG A 110 0.69 -1.25 -14.34
CA ARG A 110 1.85 -0.35 -14.36
C ARG A 110 3.11 -1.06 -14.83
N GLN A 111 3.87 -0.39 -15.70
CA GLN A 111 5.21 -0.84 -16.08
C GLN A 111 6.17 -0.68 -14.90
N LEU A 112 6.76 -1.79 -14.44
CA LEU A 112 7.65 -1.81 -13.27
C LEU A 112 9.08 -1.32 -13.56
N LEU A 113 9.43 -1.10 -14.83
CA LEU A 113 10.80 -0.76 -15.25
C LEU A 113 11.34 0.53 -14.60
N LYS A 114 10.45 1.40 -14.09
CA LYS A 114 10.82 2.65 -13.41
C LYS A 114 10.72 2.58 -11.88
N LEU A 115 10.25 1.46 -11.32
CA LEU A 115 10.04 1.29 -9.88
C LEU A 115 11.24 0.57 -9.28
N THR A 116 12.23 1.34 -8.84
CA THR A 116 13.35 0.85 -8.04
C THR A 116 13.05 0.99 -6.54
N PRO A 117 13.75 0.26 -5.66
CA PRO A 117 13.65 0.45 -4.21
C PRO A 117 13.83 1.91 -3.78
N ASP A 118 14.83 2.61 -4.33
CA ASP A 118 15.09 4.02 -4.01
C ASP A 118 13.92 4.93 -4.39
N VAL A 119 13.29 4.69 -5.55
CA VAL A 119 12.12 5.47 -5.98
C VAL A 119 10.94 5.27 -5.01
N ILE A 120 10.74 4.03 -4.56
CA ILE A 120 9.68 3.69 -3.62
C ILE A 120 9.93 4.35 -2.26
N ILE A 121 11.14 4.22 -1.72
CA ILE A 121 11.53 4.83 -0.43
C ILE A 121 11.42 6.36 -0.50
N ASN A 122 11.94 6.98 -1.57
CA ASN A 122 11.82 8.43 -1.78
C ASN A 122 10.36 8.88 -1.88
N THR A 123 9.48 8.04 -2.42
CA THR A 123 8.04 8.34 -2.48
C THR A 123 7.43 8.41 -1.08
N PHE A 124 7.77 7.47 -0.19
CA PHE A 124 7.32 7.51 1.21
C PHE A 124 7.84 8.74 1.96
N ASP A 125 9.12 9.06 1.77
CA ASP A 125 9.75 10.25 2.33
C ASP A 125 9.07 11.54 1.86
N GLU A 126 8.76 11.65 0.56
CA GLU A 126 8.08 12.80 -0.02
C GLU A 126 6.67 12.99 0.54
N MET A 127 5.92 11.91 0.81
CA MET A 127 4.59 12.01 1.43
C MET A 127 4.64 12.68 2.80
N ILE A 128 5.69 12.40 3.58
CA ILE A 128 5.87 13.00 4.91
C ILE A 128 6.37 14.44 4.80
N LYS A 129 7.37 14.69 3.94
CA LYS A 129 8.03 15.99 3.85
C LYS A 129 7.24 17.02 3.04
N SER A 130 6.40 16.58 2.12
CA SER A 130 5.67 17.43 1.18
C SER A 130 4.26 16.88 0.89
N PRO A 131 3.40 16.71 1.91
CA PRO A 131 2.05 16.16 1.74
C PRO A 131 1.17 17.00 0.80
N THR A 132 1.49 18.28 0.61
CA THR A 132 0.81 19.19 -0.33
C THR A 132 1.02 18.82 -1.80
N ASN A 133 2.01 17.98 -2.12
CA ASN A 133 2.21 17.45 -3.48
C ASN A 133 1.18 16.38 -3.86
N TYR A 134 0.33 15.98 -2.90
CA TYR A 134 -0.66 14.95 -3.04
C TYR A 134 -2.05 15.54 -2.87
N ARG A 135 -2.92 15.31 -3.86
CA ARG A 135 -4.35 15.59 -3.74
C ARG A 135 -4.99 14.72 -2.67
N LYS A 136 -4.55 13.47 -2.57
CA LYS A 136 -5.03 12.53 -1.57
C LYS A 136 -3.97 11.50 -1.24
N ILE A 137 -3.84 11.18 0.04
CA ILE A 137 -3.11 10.04 0.56
C ILE A 137 -4.09 9.22 1.39
N CYS A 138 -4.09 7.92 1.22
CA CYS A 138 -5.01 7.02 1.91
C CYS A 138 -4.24 5.82 2.44
N ILE A 139 -4.38 5.57 3.74
CA ILE A 139 -3.90 4.35 4.38
C ILE A 139 -5.13 3.49 4.70
N ILE A 140 -5.11 2.25 4.23
CA ILE A 140 -6.13 1.25 4.55
C ILE A 140 -5.45 0.15 5.35
N SER A 141 -5.90 -0.05 6.58
CA SER A 141 -5.43 -1.13 7.46
C SER A 141 -6.39 -2.31 7.48
N GLN A 142 -5.89 -3.46 7.96
CA GLN A 142 -6.67 -4.68 8.21
C GLN A 142 -7.49 -4.58 9.50
#